data_AF-A0A661N1B6-F1
#
_entry.id   AF-A0A661N1B6-F1
#
_cell.length_a   1.000
_cell.length_b   1.000
_cell.length_c   1.000
_cell.angle_alpha   90.00
_cell.angle_beta   90.00
_cell.angle_gamma   90.00
#
_symmetry.space_group_name_H-M   'P 1'
#
loop_
_entity.id
_entity.type
_entity.pdbx_description
1 polymer ?
#
loop_
_entity_poly.entity_id
_entity_poly.type
_entity_poly.pdbx_seq_one_letter_code
_entity_poly.pdbx_strand_id
1 'polypeptide(L)'
;MNFRRVVASTGSSRPRLSSCRSSAMQSSEAPQPTTWGCPPVLNALQYTAAMNETLNEIWRGTLTKMRAQHTTPVSYFLRDGFHDAARRTGDLPMNTLVGQTIELRFDGLIQCVYCGRRTNKSFNQGFCYPCFKSRPEADVCMVKPELCHHGDPKSPCRDEEFAQDTCFKPHVLYASLTSGVKVGITRQPNVPSRWIDQGAVAAVPLAVLPSRRDVGLLENELAGHFQDKTHWMKMLKNELPDGDLGGGASKLIEMMDERNTEGVLPDDERQRRNFEYPVQVWPEKVKSFNFDKTPVIGGRLDGIKGQYLIFDKGVINVRKFTGYVVSVHAS
;
A
#
# COMPACT_ATOMS: atom_id res chain seq x y z
N MET A 1 24.52 -7.71 -57.04
CA MET A 1 25.42 -6.64 -56.53
C MET A 1 25.72 -7.03 -55.08
N ASN A 2 26.91 -7.47 -54.66
CA ASN A 2 28.29 -7.01 -54.89
C ASN A 2 28.45 -5.53 -54.52
N PHE A 3 29.32 -5.08 -53.59
CA PHE A 3 30.35 -5.72 -52.75
C PHE A 3 30.42 -5.00 -51.35
N ARG A 4 31.32 -5.21 -50.37
CA ARG A 4 32.64 -5.91 -50.25
C ARG A 4 32.87 -6.45 -48.80
N ARG A 5 34.11 -6.53 -48.31
CA ARG A 5 34.51 -7.00 -46.95
C ARG A 5 35.86 -6.35 -46.54
N VAL A 6 36.04 -5.99 -45.26
CA VAL A 6 37.31 -5.61 -44.55
C VAL A 6 37.08 -5.90 -43.04
N VAL A 7 37.88 -6.57 -42.18
CA VAL A 7 39.20 -7.25 -42.17
C VAL A 7 40.38 -6.46 -41.55
N ALA A 8 41.18 -7.15 -40.70
CA ALA A 8 42.33 -6.69 -39.86
C ALA A 8 41.94 -5.81 -38.63
N SER A 9 42.29 -6.07 -37.36
CA SER A 9 43.54 -6.51 -36.66
C SER A 9 44.50 -5.33 -36.34
N THR A 10 45.36 -5.30 -35.30
CA THR A 10 46.02 -6.37 -34.50
C THR A 10 46.58 -5.82 -33.16
N GLY A 11 46.90 -6.69 -32.19
CA GLY A 11 47.85 -6.44 -31.06
C GLY A 11 47.29 -5.73 -29.81
N SER A 12 47.65 -5.97 -28.53
CA SER A 12 48.64 -6.79 -27.78
C SER A 12 49.68 -5.97 -26.98
N SER A 13 49.52 -5.87 -25.65
CA SER A 13 50.61 -6.10 -24.66
C SER A 13 50.19 -5.90 -23.19
N ARG A 14 50.40 -6.93 -22.37
CA ARG A 14 50.82 -6.85 -20.94
C ARG A 14 52.38 -6.92 -20.96
N PRO A 15 53.18 -6.60 -19.90
CA PRO A 15 52.97 -7.05 -18.51
C PRO A 15 53.67 -6.27 -17.34
N ARG A 16 53.70 -6.90 -16.16
CA ARG A 16 54.53 -6.65 -14.93
C ARG A 16 54.11 -5.43 -14.08
N LEU A 17 54.12 -5.42 -12.74
CA LEU A 17 54.74 -6.17 -11.60
C LEU A 17 55.84 -5.40 -10.86
N SER A 18 56.01 -5.76 -9.58
CA SER A 18 56.82 -5.11 -8.52
C SER A 18 56.19 -3.84 -7.92
N SER A 19 56.49 -3.45 -6.67
CA SER A 19 57.47 -4.02 -5.74
C SER A 19 56.94 -4.20 -4.32
N CYS A 20 57.51 -5.17 -3.59
CA CYS A 20 57.46 -5.20 -2.13
C CYS A 20 58.56 -4.29 -1.57
N ARG A 21 58.32 -3.64 -0.44
CA ARG A 21 59.39 -3.28 0.50
C ARG A 21 58.98 -3.61 1.93
N SER A 22 59.87 -4.29 2.62
CA SER A 22 59.84 -4.51 4.06
C SER A 22 60.51 -3.36 4.79
N SER A 23 60.16 -3.20 6.07
CA SER A 23 61.11 -2.82 7.12
C SER A 23 60.58 -3.31 8.46
N ALA A 24 61.47 -3.69 9.37
CA ALA A 24 61.11 -4.23 10.69
C ALA A 24 62.11 -3.77 11.76
N MET A 25 61.58 -3.39 12.92
CA MET A 25 62.22 -3.09 14.21
C MET A 25 61.06 -3.13 15.22
N GLN A 26 61.06 -3.88 16.34
CA GLN A 26 62.00 -3.91 17.47
C GLN A 26 62.13 -2.53 18.14
N SER A 27 61.95 -2.37 19.46
CA SER A 27 61.79 -3.32 20.56
C SER A 27 61.04 -2.69 21.75
N SER A 28 60.80 -3.47 22.83
CA SER A 28 60.53 -3.01 24.23
C SER A 28 59.24 -2.17 24.46
N GLU A 29 58.58 -2.21 25.63
CA GLU A 29 58.81 -2.89 26.91
C GLU A 29 57.47 -3.16 27.64
N ALA A 30 57.46 -3.97 28.71
CA ALA A 30 56.22 -4.37 29.39
C ALA A 30 56.30 -4.24 30.93
N PRO A 31 55.36 -3.52 31.60
CA PRO A 31 55.23 -3.52 33.06
C PRO A 31 54.47 -4.74 33.60
N GLN A 32 54.84 -5.18 34.80
CA GLN A 32 54.18 -6.25 35.58
C GLN A 32 53.10 -5.69 36.53
N PRO A 33 52.21 -6.53 37.13
CA PRO A 33 50.86 -6.10 37.49
C PRO A 33 50.73 -5.41 38.86
N THR A 34 49.73 -4.54 38.98
CA THR A 34 49.26 -3.98 40.26
C THR A 34 48.08 -4.79 40.83
N THR A 35 48.23 -5.29 42.05
CA THR A 35 47.19 -6.04 42.75
C THR A 35 46.12 -5.11 43.33
N TRP A 36 44.87 -5.27 42.88
CA TRP A 36 43.69 -4.70 43.53
C TRP A 36 42.64 -5.80 43.76
N GLY A 37 42.06 -5.83 44.96
CA GLY A 37 41.35 -7.01 45.48
C GLY A 37 39.92 -7.18 44.99
N CYS A 38 39.42 -8.41 45.08
CA CYS A 38 38.03 -8.76 44.77
C CYS A 38 37.04 -8.11 45.76
N PRO A 39 36.00 -7.41 45.29
CA PRO A 39 34.76 -7.25 46.03
C PRO A 39 34.04 -8.61 46.18
N PRO A 40 33.11 -8.77 47.14
CA PRO A 40 32.43 -10.04 47.38
C PRO A 40 31.46 -10.43 46.25
N VAL A 41 31.23 -11.74 46.13
CA VAL A 41 30.28 -12.32 45.17
C VAL A 41 28.85 -11.92 45.53
N LEU A 42 28.27 -10.97 44.78
CA LEU A 42 26.84 -10.67 44.83
C LEU A 42 26.09 -11.55 43.82
N ASN A 43 25.05 -12.23 44.31
CA ASN A 43 24.21 -13.13 43.54
C ASN A 43 23.33 -12.34 42.55
N ALA A 44 23.81 -12.14 41.32
CA ALA A 44 23.06 -11.53 40.23
C ALA A 44 22.28 -12.57 39.40
N LEU A 45 21.59 -13.51 40.06
CA LEU A 45 20.59 -14.39 39.43
C LEU A 45 19.30 -13.62 39.15
N GLN A 46 19.42 -12.58 38.33
CA GLN A 46 18.33 -11.94 37.61
C GLN A 46 18.63 -11.97 36.11
N TYR A 47 18.75 -13.19 35.59
CA TYR A 47 18.28 -13.43 34.23
C TYR A 47 16.80 -13.02 34.21
N THR A 48 16.51 -11.86 33.64
CA THR A 48 15.16 -11.51 33.27
C THR A 48 14.71 -12.53 32.23
N ALA A 49 13.89 -13.47 32.67
CA ALA A 49 13.12 -14.32 31.78
C ALA A 49 12.13 -13.41 31.04
N ALA A 50 12.60 -12.77 29.97
CA ALA A 50 11.74 -12.24 28.94
C ALA A 50 10.84 -13.40 28.51
N MET A 51 9.56 -13.30 28.85
CA MET A 51 8.60 -14.34 28.50
C MET A 51 8.63 -14.47 26.98
N ASN A 52 8.94 -15.66 26.48
CA ASN A 52 8.67 -16.00 25.08
C ASN A 52 7.15 -16.05 24.93
N GLU A 53 6.53 -14.88 24.71
CA GLU A 53 5.15 -14.75 24.26
C GLU A 53 4.99 -15.67 23.05
N THR A 54 4.30 -16.78 23.27
CA THR A 54 4.23 -17.86 22.30
C THR A 54 3.12 -17.52 21.32
N LEU A 55 3.46 -16.73 20.30
CA LEU A 55 2.53 -16.22 19.30
C LEU A 55 1.76 -17.39 18.64
N ASN A 56 0.45 -17.45 18.88
CA ASN A 56 -0.45 -18.49 18.39
C ASN A 56 -1.12 -18.07 17.08
N GLU A 57 -1.38 -19.00 16.16
CA GLU A 57 -2.12 -18.71 14.93
C GLU A 57 -3.59 -18.36 15.25
N ILE A 58 -3.93 -17.07 15.16
CA ILE A 58 -5.29 -16.57 15.42
C ILE A 58 -6.14 -16.43 14.15
N TRP A 59 -5.50 -16.41 12.97
CA TRP A 59 -6.17 -16.33 11.68
C TRP A 59 -5.26 -16.81 10.56
N ARG A 60 -5.85 -17.34 9.49
CA ARG A 60 -5.13 -17.69 8.27
C ARG A 60 -6.05 -17.57 7.06
N GLY A 61 -5.55 -17.00 5.97
CA GLY A 61 -6.34 -16.80 4.75
C GLY A 61 -5.55 -16.16 3.62
N THR A 62 -6.20 -15.98 2.48
CA THR A 62 -5.64 -15.24 1.34
C THR A 62 -5.80 -13.75 1.60
N LEU A 63 -4.73 -12.96 1.60
CA LEU A 63 -4.86 -11.51 1.76
C LEU A 63 -5.67 -10.88 0.61
N THR A 64 -6.42 -9.85 0.96
CA THR A 64 -7.07 -8.90 0.04
C THR A 64 -7.15 -7.53 0.70
N LYS A 65 -7.81 -6.54 0.09
CA LYS A 65 -8.00 -5.24 0.76
C LYS A 65 -8.79 -5.45 2.06
N MET A 66 -8.32 -4.84 3.15
CA MET A 66 -9.02 -4.88 4.44
C MET A 66 -10.43 -4.29 4.29
N ARG A 67 -11.42 -4.86 4.98
CA ARG A 67 -12.71 -4.16 5.15
C ARG A 67 -12.47 -3.01 6.12
N ALA A 68 -13.00 -1.83 5.78
CA ALA A 68 -13.02 -0.69 6.66
C ALA A 68 -14.46 -0.19 6.83
N GLN A 69 -14.86 0.09 8.06
CA GLN A 69 -16.17 0.61 8.44
C GLN A 69 -16.01 1.98 9.10
N HIS A 70 -16.86 2.94 8.73
CA HIS A 70 -16.79 4.31 9.23
C HIS A 70 -17.35 4.41 10.65
N THR A 71 -16.49 4.06 11.60
CA THR A 71 -16.61 4.35 13.03
C THR A 71 -15.56 5.39 13.43
N THR A 72 -15.57 5.82 14.70
CA THR A 72 -14.57 6.73 15.27
C THR A 72 -13.88 6.05 16.45
N PRO A 73 -12.60 5.64 16.34
CA PRO A 73 -11.80 5.55 15.10
C PRO A 73 -12.34 4.46 14.14
N VAL A 74 -11.88 4.47 12.88
CA VAL A 74 -12.30 3.52 11.84
C VAL A 74 -12.02 2.07 12.25
N SER A 75 -12.99 1.18 12.02
CA SER A 75 -12.89 -0.25 12.30
C SER A 75 -12.38 -1.02 11.08
N TYR A 76 -11.29 -1.76 11.24
CA TYR A 76 -10.63 -2.56 10.20
C TYR A 76 -10.78 -4.06 10.45
N PHE A 77 -10.91 -4.81 9.35
CA PHE A 77 -10.93 -6.27 9.37
C PHE A 77 -10.02 -6.82 8.27
N LEU A 78 -9.13 -7.75 8.62
CA LEU A 78 -8.50 -8.63 7.62
C LEU A 78 -9.58 -9.57 7.09
N ARG A 79 -9.64 -9.73 5.78
CA ARG A 79 -10.60 -10.61 5.09
C ARG A 79 -9.86 -11.71 4.36
N ASP A 80 -10.48 -12.88 4.25
CA ASP A 80 -10.02 -13.88 3.31
C ASP A 80 -10.50 -13.53 1.89
N GLY A 81 -9.56 -13.30 0.99
CA GLY A 81 -9.73 -13.07 -0.44
C GLY A 81 -9.75 -14.34 -1.28
N PHE A 82 -9.85 -15.53 -0.67
CA PHE A 82 -9.92 -16.80 -1.40
C PHE A 82 -11.09 -16.80 -2.40
N HIS A 83 -10.87 -17.36 -3.58
CA HIS A 83 -11.84 -17.27 -4.68
C HIS A 83 -13.23 -17.85 -4.35
N ASP A 84 -13.25 -19.04 -3.75
CA ASP A 84 -14.46 -19.71 -3.27
C ASP A 84 -14.93 -19.05 -1.96
N ALA A 85 -16.08 -18.37 -2.02
CA ALA A 85 -16.63 -17.65 -0.88
C ALA A 85 -17.13 -18.56 0.26
N ALA A 86 -17.52 -19.81 -0.04
CA ALA A 86 -17.99 -20.77 0.96
C ALA A 86 -16.85 -21.39 1.79
N ARG A 87 -15.59 -21.18 1.37
CA ARG A 87 -14.38 -21.72 2.00
C ARG A 87 -13.50 -20.65 2.66
N ARG A 88 -13.99 -19.42 2.76
CA ARG A 88 -13.25 -18.30 3.36
C ARG A 88 -13.17 -18.41 4.87
N THR A 89 -12.00 -18.13 5.43
CA THR A 89 -11.86 -17.82 6.85
C THR A 89 -12.64 -16.53 7.18
N GLY A 90 -13.23 -16.47 8.39
CA GLY A 90 -13.95 -15.28 8.86
C GLY A 90 -13.10 -14.01 8.85
N ASP A 91 -13.75 -12.85 8.76
CA ASP A 91 -13.10 -11.53 8.88
C ASP A 91 -12.50 -11.37 10.29
N LEU A 92 -11.17 -11.21 10.41
CA LEU A 92 -10.48 -10.94 11.69
C LEU A 92 -10.54 -9.44 12.02
N PRO A 93 -11.12 -9.02 13.16
CA PRO A 93 -11.04 -7.63 13.62
C PRO A 93 -9.58 -7.25 13.93
N MET A 94 -9.07 -6.20 13.28
CA MET A 94 -7.68 -5.78 13.45
C MET A 94 -7.50 -4.73 14.55
N ASN A 95 -8.54 -3.94 14.85
CA ASN A 95 -8.46 -2.89 15.87
C ASN A 95 -8.14 -3.44 17.27
N THR A 96 -8.58 -4.66 17.58
CA THR A 96 -8.31 -5.33 18.87
C THR A 96 -6.84 -5.71 19.07
N LEU A 97 -6.07 -5.79 17.98
CA LEU A 97 -4.64 -6.14 18.00
C LEU A 97 -3.73 -4.91 18.08
N VAL A 98 -4.28 -3.69 18.05
CA VAL A 98 -3.49 -2.45 18.10
C VAL A 98 -2.92 -2.27 19.52
N GLY A 99 -1.60 -2.13 19.60
CA GLY A 99 -0.80 -2.16 20.83
C GLY A 99 -0.24 -3.53 21.19
N GLN A 100 -0.66 -4.62 20.54
CA GLN A 100 -0.16 -5.98 20.79
C GLN A 100 1.04 -6.34 19.89
N THR A 101 1.83 -7.33 20.31
CA THR A 101 2.82 -7.99 19.46
C THR A 101 2.12 -8.95 18.50
N ILE A 102 2.25 -8.75 17.19
CA ILE A 102 1.76 -9.69 16.19
C ILE A 102 2.80 -9.97 15.09
N GLU A 103 2.72 -11.16 14.51
CA GLU A 103 3.44 -11.55 13.30
C GLU A 103 2.48 -11.88 12.15
N LEU A 104 2.89 -11.51 10.94
CA LEU A 104 2.30 -11.94 9.68
C LEU A 104 3.31 -12.86 9.00
N ARG A 105 2.93 -14.13 8.80
CA ARG A 105 3.77 -15.16 8.20
C ARG A 105 3.21 -15.55 6.84
N PHE A 106 4.00 -15.35 5.77
CA PHE A 106 3.65 -15.74 4.41
C PHE A 106 3.98 -17.22 4.17
N ASP A 107 2.95 -17.99 3.81
CA ASP A 107 2.99 -19.45 3.66
C ASP A 107 3.75 -19.93 2.39
N GLY A 108 4.42 -19.03 1.67
CA GLY A 108 5.04 -19.30 0.37
C GLY A 108 4.05 -19.51 -0.79
N LEU A 109 2.74 -19.36 -0.54
CA LEU A 109 1.67 -19.66 -1.49
C LEU A 109 0.94 -18.38 -1.93
N ILE A 110 0.94 -18.08 -3.23
CA ILE A 110 0.10 -17.03 -3.83
C ILE A 110 -0.98 -17.70 -4.69
N GLN A 111 -2.23 -17.28 -4.54
CA GLN A 111 -3.39 -17.76 -5.29
C GLN A 111 -4.12 -16.62 -6.00
N CYS A 112 -4.66 -16.91 -7.18
CA CYS A 112 -5.50 -15.97 -7.91
C CYS A 112 -6.83 -15.75 -7.18
N VAL A 113 -7.13 -14.51 -6.76
CA VAL A 113 -8.38 -14.19 -6.04
C VAL A 113 -9.66 -14.44 -6.86
N TYR A 114 -9.53 -14.53 -8.19
CA TYR A 114 -10.64 -14.83 -9.09
C TYR A 114 -10.83 -16.33 -9.37
N CYS A 115 -9.75 -17.11 -9.57
CA CYS A 115 -9.84 -18.51 -10.02
C CYS A 115 -9.06 -19.54 -9.17
N GLY A 116 -8.57 -19.16 -7.99
CA GLY A 116 -7.87 -20.03 -7.04
C GLY A 116 -6.49 -20.54 -7.48
N ARG A 117 -6.16 -20.42 -8.78
CA ARG A 117 -4.92 -20.93 -9.39
C ARG A 117 -3.69 -20.43 -8.63
N ARG A 118 -2.85 -21.38 -8.20
CA ARG A 118 -1.53 -21.09 -7.62
C ARG A 118 -0.64 -20.35 -8.63
N THR A 119 0.13 -19.38 -8.15
CA THR A 119 1.01 -18.57 -9.00
C THR A 119 2.26 -18.14 -8.24
N ASN A 120 3.34 -17.83 -8.96
CA ASN A 120 4.59 -17.37 -8.36
C ASN A 120 4.63 -15.84 -8.19
N LYS A 121 3.65 -15.10 -8.74
CA LYS A 121 3.52 -13.64 -8.65
C LYS A 121 2.05 -13.21 -8.73
N SER A 122 1.66 -12.21 -7.94
CA SER A 122 0.36 -11.54 -8.05
C SER A 122 0.42 -10.40 -9.08
N PHE A 123 -0.55 -10.34 -9.99
CA PHE A 123 -0.70 -9.30 -11.01
C PHE A 123 -1.96 -8.47 -10.72
N ASN A 124 -1.89 -7.14 -10.97
CA ASN A 124 -2.96 -6.17 -10.69
C ASN A 124 -3.80 -6.45 -9.43
N GLN A 125 -3.14 -6.59 -8.27
CA GLN A 125 -3.79 -6.77 -6.96
C GLN A 125 -4.63 -8.06 -6.84
N GLY A 126 -4.09 -9.21 -7.29
CA GLY A 126 -4.64 -10.53 -6.93
C GLY A 126 -4.73 -11.57 -8.04
N PHE A 127 -4.46 -11.23 -9.29
CA PHE A 127 -4.66 -12.12 -10.43
C PHE A 127 -3.42 -12.96 -10.77
N CYS A 128 -3.61 -14.18 -11.26
CA CYS A 128 -2.58 -14.87 -12.03
C CYS A 128 -2.53 -14.32 -13.47
N TYR A 129 -1.38 -14.44 -14.16
CA TYR A 129 -1.14 -13.83 -15.48
C TYR A 129 -2.25 -14.05 -16.54
N PRO A 130 -2.85 -15.25 -16.73
CA PRO A 130 -3.95 -15.42 -17.67
C PRO A 130 -5.18 -14.56 -17.34
N CYS A 131 -5.59 -14.53 -16.07
CA CYS A 131 -6.72 -13.70 -15.62
C CYS A 131 -6.39 -12.21 -15.72
N PHE A 132 -5.15 -11.80 -15.43
CA PHE A 132 -4.71 -10.42 -15.65
C PHE A 132 -4.88 -9.98 -17.12
N LYS A 133 -4.59 -10.88 -18.07
CA LYS A 133 -4.77 -10.61 -19.51
C LYS A 133 -6.24 -10.64 -19.96
N SER A 134 -7.11 -11.47 -19.39
CA SER A 134 -8.48 -11.65 -19.88
C SER A 134 -9.56 -10.90 -19.10
N ARG A 135 -9.43 -10.74 -17.78
CA ARG A 135 -10.51 -10.20 -16.93
C ARG A 135 -10.66 -8.68 -17.07
N PRO A 136 -11.89 -8.14 -17.10
CA PRO A 136 -12.14 -6.69 -17.13
C PRO A 136 -11.73 -6.00 -15.82
N GLU A 137 -11.83 -6.67 -14.67
CA GLU A 137 -11.34 -6.16 -13.37
C GLU A 137 -9.83 -5.88 -13.38
N ALA A 138 -9.11 -6.51 -14.30
CA ALA A 138 -7.67 -6.38 -14.50
C ALA A 138 -7.28 -5.43 -15.65
N ASP A 139 -8.24 -4.71 -16.23
CA ASP A 139 -8.02 -3.86 -17.39
C ASP A 139 -7.48 -2.46 -17.05
N VAL A 140 -6.85 -1.80 -18.04
CA VAL A 140 -6.21 -0.49 -17.86
C VAL A 140 -7.23 0.57 -17.41
N CYS A 141 -8.46 0.51 -17.90
CA CYS A 141 -9.55 1.41 -17.50
C CYS A 141 -9.90 1.34 -16.00
N MET A 142 -9.57 0.24 -15.31
CA MET A 142 -9.79 0.10 -13.87
C MET A 142 -8.74 0.82 -13.03
N VAL A 143 -7.56 1.11 -13.62
CA VAL A 143 -6.49 1.93 -13.02
C VAL A 143 -6.59 3.39 -13.48
N LYS A 144 -6.95 3.61 -14.76
CA LYS A 144 -7.01 4.89 -15.47
C LYS A 144 -8.45 5.14 -15.97
N PRO A 145 -9.30 5.84 -15.21
CA PRO A 145 -10.71 6.02 -15.57
C PRO A 145 -10.93 6.83 -16.85
N GLU A 146 -10.01 7.74 -17.17
CA GLU A 146 -9.99 8.53 -18.41
C GLU A 146 -9.85 7.65 -19.65
N LEU A 147 -9.28 6.44 -19.50
CA LEU A 147 -9.18 5.41 -20.54
C LEU A 147 -10.34 4.40 -20.48
N CYS A 148 -11.51 4.77 -19.96
CA CYS A 148 -12.68 3.88 -19.92
C CYS A 148 -13.33 3.71 -21.30
N HIS A 149 -13.60 2.45 -21.67
CA HIS A 149 -14.11 2.00 -22.97
C HIS A 149 -15.60 2.35 -23.22
N HIS A 150 -16.22 3.17 -22.38
CA HIS A 150 -17.64 3.52 -22.50
C HIS A 150 -17.91 4.26 -23.82
N GLY A 151 -18.80 3.72 -24.65
CA GLY A 151 -19.16 4.30 -25.93
C GLY A 151 -18.06 4.25 -27.00
N ASP A 152 -17.06 3.36 -26.91
CA ASP A 152 -16.03 3.19 -27.95
C ASP A 152 -16.16 1.85 -28.70
N PRO A 153 -16.76 1.82 -29.91
CA PRO A 153 -16.87 0.62 -30.73
C PRO A 153 -15.53 0.06 -31.25
N LYS A 154 -14.44 0.85 -31.21
CA LYS A 154 -13.10 0.43 -31.67
C LYS A 154 -12.28 -0.22 -30.56
N SER A 155 -12.65 0.05 -29.30
CA SER A 155 -12.04 -0.54 -28.11
C SER A 155 -13.14 -0.88 -27.09
N PRO A 156 -14.00 -1.89 -27.34
CA PRO A 156 -15.05 -2.29 -26.42
C PRO A 156 -14.48 -2.82 -25.10
N CYS A 157 -15.31 -2.95 -24.06
CA CYS A 157 -14.89 -3.61 -22.82
C CYS A 157 -14.57 -5.09 -23.07
N ARG A 158 -13.75 -5.70 -22.21
CA ARG A 158 -13.41 -7.14 -22.29
C ARG A 158 -14.60 -8.06 -22.01
N ASP A 159 -15.67 -7.52 -21.42
CA ASP A 159 -16.83 -8.20 -20.86
C ASP A 159 -17.96 -7.15 -20.74
N GLU A 160 -19.07 -7.34 -21.46
CA GLU A 160 -20.13 -6.32 -21.57
C GLU A 160 -21.01 -6.27 -20.31
N GLU A 161 -21.28 -7.41 -19.67
CA GLU A 161 -22.03 -7.46 -18.41
C GLU A 161 -21.28 -6.68 -17.34
N PHE A 162 -19.97 -6.90 -17.20
CA PHE A 162 -19.13 -6.09 -16.31
C PHE A 162 -19.13 -4.60 -16.68
N ALA A 163 -19.14 -4.26 -17.98
CA ALA A 163 -19.14 -2.88 -18.43
C ALA A 163 -20.41 -2.15 -17.98
N GLN A 164 -21.58 -2.75 -18.21
CA GLN A 164 -22.87 -2.27 -17.72
C GLN A 164 -22.90 -2.22 -16.18
N ASP A 165 -22.31 -3.20 -15.50
CA ASP A 165 -22.44 -3.35 -14.04
C ASP A 165 -21.41 -2.55 -13.22
N THR A 166 -20.31 -2.11 -13.85
CA THR A 166 -19.20 -1.38 -13.20
C THR A 166 -18.74 -0.11 -13.89
N CYS A 167 -18.73 -0.05 -15.22
CA CYS A 167 -18.20 1.11 -15.97
C CYS A 167 -19.29 2.14 -16.31
N PHE A 168 -20.47 1.69 -16.74
CA PHE A 168 -21.52 2.56 -17.30
C PHE A 168 -22.58 2.96 -16.25
N LYS A 169 -22.24 2.83 -14.96
CA LYS A 169 -23.06 3.30 -13.83
C LYS A 169 -22.52 4.63 -13.28
N PRO A 170 -23.37 5.45 -12.64
CA PRO A 170 -22.96 6.73 -12.07
C PRO A 170 -21.76 6.63 -11.13
N HIS A 171 -20.83 7.57 -11.27
CA HIS A 171 -19.63 7.69 -10.46
C HIS A 171 -19.55 9.07 -9.79
N VAL A 172 -19.05 9.06 -8.56
CA VAL A 172 -18.87 10.23 -7.70
C VAL A 172 -17.46 10.80 -7.90
N LEU A 173 -17.38 12.06 -8.28
CA LEU A 173 -16.19 12.91 -8.13
C LEU A 173 -16.14 13.44 -6.70
N TYR A 174 -14.96 13.46 -6.07
CA TYR A 174 -14.77 14.02 -4.73
C TYR A 174 -13.43 14.74 -4.59
N ALA A 175 -13.37 15.67 -3.63
CA ALA A 175 -12.12 16.11 -3.04
C ALA A 175 -11.84 15.33 -1.74
N SER A 176 -10.56 15.07 -1.45
CA SER A 176 -10.13 14.39 -0.23
C SER A 176 -8.81 14.96 0.28
N LEU A 177 -8.67 15.09 1.59
CA LEU A 177 -7.49 15.59 2.28
C LEU A 177 -6.71 14.40 2.86
N THR A 178 -5.50 14.17 2.36
CA THR A 178 -4.64 13.03 2.72
C THR A 178 -3.36 13.50 3.41
N SER A 179 -2.24 13.61 2.69
CA SER A 179 -1.13 14.52 3.03
C SER A 179 -1.33 15.91 2.44
N GLY A 180 -2.38 16.10 1.64
CA GLY A 180 -2.80 17.34 0.99
C GLY A 180 -4.10 17.11 0.22
N VAL A 181 -4.66 18.16 -0.40
CA VAL A 181 -5.92 18.07 -1.15
C VAL A 181 -5.72 17.33 -2.47
N LYS A 182 -6.63 16.40 -2.76
CA LYS A 182 -6.63 15.54 -3.94
C LYS A 182 -8.05 15.40 -4.52
N VAL A 183 -8.19 15.51 -5.84
CA VAL A 183 -9.37 15.06 -6.61
C VAL A 183 -9.35 13.53 -6.78
N GLY A 184 -10.50 12.88 -6.83
CA GLY A 184 -10.57 11.46 -7.20
C GLY A 184 -11.98 10.96 -7.50
N ILE A 185 -12.06 9.75 -8.06
CA ILE A 185 -13.34 9.13 -8.42
C ILE A 185 -13.67 7.87 -7.60
N THR A 186 -14.97 7.55 -7.50
CA THR A 186 -15.49 6.31 -6.89
C THR A 186 -16.90 5.97 -7.41
N ARG A 187 -17.44 4.80 -7.05
CA ARG A 187 -18.87 4.47 -7.18
C ARG A 187 -19.58 4.73 -5.86
N GLN A 188 -20.85 5.12 -5.88
CA GLN A 188 -21.64 5.47 -4.67
C GLN A 188 -21.59 4.39 -3.55
N PRO A 189 -21.68 3.06 -3.83
CA PRO A 189 -21.58 2.03 -2.78
C PRO A 189 -20.21 1.92 -2.09
N ASN A 190 -19.18 2.59 -2.62
CA ASN A 190 -17.85 2.68 -2.01
C ASN A 190 -17.63 4.02 -1.28
N VAL A 191 -18.67 4.84 -1.07
CA VAL A 191 -18.61 6.06 -0.24
C VAL A 191 -19.06 5.71 1.18
N PRO A 192 -18.27 5.95 2.25
CA PRO A 192 -16.96 6.61 2.30
C PRO A 192 -15.75 5.66 2.25
N SER A 193 -15.94 4.33 2.13
CA SER A 193 -14.87 3.34 2.28
C SER A 193 -13.69 3.52 1.31
N ARG A 194 -13.91 4.11 0.13
CA ARG A 194 -12.86 4.47 -0.85
C ARG A 194 -11.95 5.62 -0.38
N TRP A 195 -12.45 6.52 0.46
CA TRP A 195 -11.69 7.61 1.06
C TRP A 195 -10.84 7.09 2.23
N ILE A 196 -11.44 6.23 3.05
CA ILE A 196 -10.77 5.49 4.12
C ILE A 196 -9.65 4.60 3.54
N ASP A 197 -9.91 3.87 2.44
CA ASP A 197 -8.91 3.07 1.69
C ASP A 197 -7.66 3.88 1.27
N GLN A 198 -7.77 5.22 1.21
CA GLN A 198 -6.70 6.16 0.83
C GLN A 198 -6.06 6.87 2.03
N GLY A 199 -6.47 6.58 3.28
CA GLY A 199 -5.95 7.23 4.48
C GLY A 199 -6.30 8.71 4.58
N ALA A 200 -7.37 9.16 3.92
CA ALA A 200 -7.82 10.54 3.96
C ALA A 200 -8.36 10.91 5.35
N VAL A 201 -7.98 12.07 5.90
CA VAL A 201 -8.50 12.58 7.18
C VAL A 201 -9.85 13.28 7.00
N ALA A 202 -10.14 13.77 5.79
CA ALA A 202 -11.44 14.31 5.41
C ALA A 202 -11.70 14.11 3.91
N ALA A 203 -12.97 14.07 3.51
CA ALA A 203 -13.39 14.06 2.10
C ALA A 203 -14.79 14.67 1.92
N VAL A 204 -15.08 15.15 0.71
CA VAL A 204 -16.35 15.79 0.34
C VAL A 204 -16.70 15.39 -1.10
N PRO A 205 -17.93 14.91 -1.37
CA PRO A 205 -18.38 14.64 -2.73
C PRO A 205 -18.66 15.96 -3.46
N LEU A 206 -18.44 16.00 -4.77
CA LEU A 206 -18.52 17.23 -5.58
C LEU A 206 -19.52 17.12 -6.73
N ALA A 207 -19.50 15.99 -7.45
CA ALA A 207 -20.36 15.74 -8.61
C ALA A 207 -20.65 14.24 -8.78
N VAL A 208 -21.73 13.92 -9.47
CA VAL A 208 -22.08 12.55 -9.89
C VAL A 208 -22.32 12.54 -11.39
N LEU A 209 -21.40 11.92 -12.14
CA LEU A 209 -21.44 11.84 -13.60
C LEU A 209 -21.90 10.43 -14.05
N PRO A 210 -22.55 10.31 -15.23
CA PRO A 210 -23.29 9.10 -15.60
C PRO A 210 -22.42 7.84 -15.78
N SER A 211 -21.15 7.98 -16.20
CA SER A 211 -20.23 6.84 -16.33
C SER A 211 -18.85 7.09 -15.73
N ARG A 212 -18.09 5.99 -15.63
CA ARG A 212 -16.67 5.97 -15.28
C ARG A 212 -15.79 6.81 -16.22
N ARG A 213 -16.16 6.95 -17.50
CA ARG A 213 -15.37 7.68 -18.50
C ARG A 213 -15.47 9.18 -18.25
N ASP A 214 -16.69 9.67 -18.08
CA ASP A 214 -16.99 11.11 -18.00
C ASP A 214 -16.39 11.72 -16.73
N VAL A 215 -16.58 11.04 -15.59
CA VAL A 215 -15.93 11.41 -14.33
C VAL A 215 -14.39 11.30 -14.41
N GLY A 216 -13.86 10.42 -15.27
CA GLY A 216 -12.44 10.16 -15.42
C GLY A 216 -11.72 11.23 -16.25
N LEU A 217 -12.35 11.67 -17.34
CA LEU A 217 -11.92 12.83 -18.12
C LEU A 217 -11.91 14.09 -17.23
N LEU A 218 -13.00 14.31 -16.49
CA LEU A 218 -13.13 15.43 -15.57
C LEU A 218 -12.11 15.39 -14.41
N GLU A 219 -11.88 14.22 -13.78
CA GLU A 219 -10.82 14.08 -12.76
C GLU A 219 -9.44 14.39 -13.35
N ASN A 220 -9.12 13.87 -14.53
CA ASN A 220 -7.81 14.05 -15.17
C ASN A 220 -7.54 15.52 -15.56
N GLU A 221 -8.58 16.27 -15.97
CA GLU A 221 -8.48 17.72 -16.18
C GLU A 221 -8.28 18.47 -14.85
N LEU A 222 -9.18 18.26 -13.87
CA LEU A 222 -9.17 19.00 -12.60
C LEU A 222 -7.94 18.70 -11.73
N ALA A 223 -7.40 17.47 -11.79
CA ALA A 223 -6.23 17.06 -11.03
C ALA A 223 -4.95 17.85 -11.38
N GLY A 224 -4.86 18.41 -12.59
CA GLY A 224 -3.72 19.24 -12.99
C GLY A 224 -3.55 20.54 -12.20
N HIS A 225 -4.57 20.96 -11.44
CA HIS A 225 -4.60 22.21 -10.69
C HIS A 225 -4.22 22.04 -9.20
N PHE A 226 -3.83 20.82 -8.79
CA PHE A 226 -3.38 20.46 -7.44
C PHE A 226 -1.95 19.91 -7.50
N GLN A 227 -1.12 20.20 -6.48
CA GLN A 227 0.30 19.80 -6.52
C GLN A 227 0.51 18.28 -6.43
N ASP A 228 1.61 17.84 -7.00
CA ASP A 228 1.80 16.46 -7.46
C ASP A 228 1.87 15.42 -6.32
N LYS A 229 1.07 14.36 -6.48
CA LYS A 229 1.07 13.08 -5.71
C LYS A 229 1.07 13.19 -4.18
N THR A 230 -0.04 12.74 -3.56
CA THR A 230 -0.09 12.32 -2.15
C THR A 230 1.13 11.49 -1.77
N HIS A 231 2.07 12.07 -1.02
CA HIS A 231 3.26 11.36 -0.58
C HIS A 231 2.86 10.45 0.58
N TRP A 232 2.59 9.18 0.26
CA TRP A 232 2.03 8.19 1.19
C TRP A 232 2.82 8.05 2.51
N MET A 233 4.12 8.35 2.51
CA MET A 233 4.90 8.40 3.76
C MET A 233 4.50 9.57 4.66
N LYS A 234 4.24 10.78 4.13
CA LYS A 234 3.71 11.92 4.91
C LYS A 234 2.40 11.54 5.61
N MET A 235 1.49 10.95 4.83
CA MET A 235 0.19 10.47 5.30
C MET A 235 0.32 9.45 6.44
N LEU A 236 1.28 8.52 6.36
CA LEU A 236 1.54 7.52 7.42
C LEU A 236 2.27 8.05 8.64
N LYS A 237 3.11 9.08 8.51
CA LYS A 237 3.70 9.80 9.65
C LYS A 237 2.69 10.68 10.40
N ASN A 238 1.55 10.97 9.78
CA ASN A 238 0.60 11.97 10.23
C ASN A 238 1.22 13.37 10.41
N GLU A 239 2.15 13.71 9.50
CA GLU A 239 2.49 15.11 9.23
C GLU A 239 1.20 15.88 8.89
N LEU A 240 1.08 17.13 9.35
CA LEU A 240 -0.12 17.95 9.13
C LEU A 240 -0.43 18.02 7.61
N PRO A 241 -1.69 17.78 7.18
CA PRO A 241 -2.03 17.82 5.76
C PRO A 241 -1.78 19.20 5.13
N ASP A 242 -1.08 19.21 4.00
CA ASP A 242 -0.79 20.43 3.25
C ASP A 242 -2.06 20.93 2.52
N GLY A 243 -2.74 21.92 3.11
CA GLY A 243 -3.80 22.72 2.46
C GLY A 243 -5.23 22.50 2.97
N ASP A 244 -6.13 23.42 2.56
CA ASP A 244 -7.53 23.43 2.97
C ASP A 244 -8.46 22.68 1.99
N LEU A 245 -9.22 21.72 2.53
CA LEU A 245 -10.25 21.00 1.79
C LEU A 245 -11.46 21.87 1.43
N GLY A 246 -11.75 22.92 2.20
CA GLY A 246 -12.83 23.88 1.95
C GLY A 246 -12.59 24.66 0.66
N GLY A 247 -11.62 25.58 0.66
CA GLY A 247 -11.22 26.33 -0.53
C GLY A 247 -10.77 25.45 -1.70
N GLY A 248 -10.16 24.30 -1.41
CA GLY A 248 -9.86 23.29 -2.44
C GLY A 248 -11.11 22.72 -3.12
N ALA A 249 -12.19 22.48 -2.38
CA ALA A 249 -13.47 22.08 -2.94
C ALA A 249 -14.18 23.25 -3.65
N SER A 250 -14.20 24.46 -3.06
CA SER A 250 -14.81 25.64 -3.68
C SER A 250 -14.21 25.96 -5.05
N LYS A 251 -12.88 25.90 -5.18
CA LYS A 251 -12.20 26.08 -6.47
C LYS A 251 -12.56 24.99 -7.49
N LEU A 252 -12.79 23.75 -7.04
CA LEU A 252 -13.22 22.67 -7.92
C LEU A 252 -14.67 22.83 -8.40
N ILE A 253 -15.54 23.42 -7.57
CA ILE A 253 -16.91 23.80 -7.96
C ILE A 253 -16.85 24.95 -8.98
N GLU A 254 -16.13 26.03 -8.68
CA GLU A 254 -15.90 27.18 -9.57
C GLU A 254 -15.43 26.74 -10.98
N MET A 255 -14.40 25.90 -11.06
CA MET A 255 -13.89 25.35 -12.32
C MET A 255 -14.87 24.41 -13.04
N MET A 256 -15.82 23.79 -12.33
CA MET A 256 -16.87 22.96 -12.94
C MET A 256 -18.03 23.83 -13.46
N ASP A 257 -18.37 24.91 -12.74
CA ASP A 257 -19.41 25.87 -13.11
C ASP A 257 -18.98 26.69 -14.34
N GLU A 258 -17.72 27.16 -14.40
CA GLU A 258 -17.13 27.79 -15.60
C GLU A 258 -17.28 26.91 -16.86
N ARG A 259 -17.16 25.58 -16.69
CA ARG A 259 -17.29 24.59 -17.77
C ARG A 259 -18.73 24.15 -18.03
N ASN A 260 -19.72 24.65 -17.28
CA ASN A 260 -21.12 24.20 -17.31
C ASN A 260 -21.24 22.67 -17.11
N THR A 261 -20.54 22.13 -16.11
CA THR A 261 -20.42 20.69 -15.88
C THR A 261 -21.72 20.12 -15.29
N GLU A 262 -22.37 19.20 -16.00
CA GLU A 262 -23.55 18.51 -15.49
C GLU A 262 -23.23 17.60 -14.28
N GLY A 263 -24.21 17.44 -13.39
CA GLY A 263 -24.11 16.52 -12.25
C GLY A 263 -23.34 17.03 -11.04
N VAL A 264 -22.94 18.31 -11.00
CA VAL A 264 -22.43 18.96 -9.77
C VAL A 264 -23.50 18.87 -8.67
N LEU A 265 -23.08 18.42 -7.48
CA LEU A 265 -23.99 18.23 -6.34
C LEU A 265 -24.34 19.56 -5.67
N PRO A 266 -25.59 19.74 -5.17
CA PRO A 266 -25.97 20.93 -4.40
C PRO A 266 -25.28 20.97 -3.03
N ASP A 267 -25.16 22.16 -2.45
CA ASP A 267 -24.42 22.45 -1.22
C ASP A 267 -24.76 21.53 -0.03
N ASP A 268 -26.01 21.13 0.12
CA ASP A 268 -26.50 20.25 1.19
C ASP A 268 -26.14 18.77 0.97
N GLU A 269 -25.88 18.34 -0.28
CA GLU A 269 -25.33 17.03 -0.62
C GLU A 269 -23.79 16.99 -0.56
N ARG A 270 -23.12 18.14 -0.69
CA ARG A 270 -21.64 18.29 -0.59
C ARG A 270 -21.14 18.20 0.88
N GLN A 271 -21.57 17.16 1.59
CA GLN A 271 -21.28 16.95 3.01
C GLN A 271 -19.86 16.45 3.25
N ARG A 272 -19.03 17.29 3.87
CA ARG A 272 -17.69 16.92 4.36
C ARG A 272 -17.81 15.85 5.45
N ARG A 273 -17.09 14.74 5.28
CA ARG A 273 -16.90 13.68 6.28
C ARG A 273 -15.45 13.66 6.75
N ASN A 274 -15.23 13.47 8.05
CA ASN A 274 -13.90 13.36 8.66
C ASN A 274 -13.65 11.90 9.12
N PHE A 275 -12.39 11.52 9.24
CA PHE A 275 -11.96 10.14 9.53
C PHE A 275 -10.81 10.11 10.54
N GLU A 276 -11.05 9.42 11.66
CA GLU A 276 -10.05 9.12 12.67
C GLU A 276 -9.58 7.66 12.54
N TYR A 277 -8.31 7.42 12.84
CA TYR A 277 -7.65 6.14 12.56
C TYR A 277 -7.11 5.53 13.85
N PRO A 278 -7.22 4.19 14.05
CA PRO A 278 -6.75 3.53 15.26
C PRO A 278 -5.22 3.44 15.22
N VAL A 279 -4.55 4.50 15.69
CA VAL A 279 -3.09 4.61 15.75
C VAL A 279 -2.68 5.18 17.09
N GLN A 280 -1.88 4.42 17.84
CA GLN A 280 -1.33 4.80 19.14
C GLN A 280 0.01 5.54 18.97
N VAL A 281 0.85 5.10 18.02
CA VAL A 281 2.16 5.70 17.75
C VAL A 281 2.33 5.92 16.24
N TRP A 282 2.76 7.12 15.86
CA TRP A 282 3.06 7.46 14.47
C TRP A 282 4.54 7.22 14.15
N PRO A 283 4.88 6.55 13.02
CA PRO A 283 6.25 6.17 12.71
C PRO A 283 7.05 7.35 12.17
N GLU A 284 8.13 7.77 12.85
CA GLU A 284 9.04 8.81 12.36
C GLU A 284 9.63 8.50 10.97
N LYS A 285 9.89 7.21 10.70
CA LYS A 285 10.60 6.71 9.52
C LYS A 285 9.82 5.56 8.90
N VAL A 286 9.33 5.76 7.68
CA VAL A 286 8.41 4.83 7.00
C VAL A 286 9.18 3.75 6.24
N LYS A 287 9.58 2.68 6.94
CA LYS A 287 10.23 1.49 6.36
C LYS A 287 9.18 0.50 5.86
N SER A 288 9.06 0.28 4.55
CA SER A 288 8.10 -0.68 4.00
C SER A 288 8.58 -2.13 4.11
N PHE A 289 7.77 -2.99 4.73
CA PHE A 289 7.95 -4.44 4.74
C PHE A 289 7.61 -5.09 3.40
N ASN A 290 8.18 -6.27 3.14
CA ASN A 290 7.84 -7.05 1.95
C ASN A 290 8.02 -8.57 2.14
N PHE A 291 6.95 -9.34 2.01
CA PHE A 291 6.97 -10.81 2.03
C PHE A 291 7.91 -11.42 0.98
N ASP A 292 8.10 -10.77 -0.19
CA ASP A 292 9.05 -11.20 -1.23
C ASP A 292 10.51 -11.26 -0.75
N LYS A 293 10.83 -10.54 0.34
CA LYS A 293 12.18 -10.39 0.91
C LYS A 293 12.31 -10.97 2.32
N THR A 294 11.20 -11.00 3.06
CA THR A 294 11.17 -11.43 4.47
C THR A 294 9.79 -12.03 4.71
N PRO A 295 9.62 -13.36 4.68
CA PRO A 295 8.29 -13.99 4.69
C PRO A 295 7.60 -13.88 6.05
N VAL A 296 8.36 -13.70 7.15
CA VAL A 296 7.84 -13.36 8.47
C VAL A 296 8.14 -11.88 8.75
N ILE A 297 7.11 -11.11 9.07
CA ILE A 297 7.22 -9.71 9.51
C ILE A 297 6.35 -9.51 10.74
N GLY A 298 6.72 -8.58 11.61
CA GLY A 298 5.95 -8.34 12.83
C GLY A 298 6.65 -7.41 13.80
N GLY A 299 6.08 -7.34 15.00
CA GLY A 299 6.42 -6.39 16.05
C GLY A 299 5.14 -5.91 16.74
N ARG A 300 5.22 -4.77 17.44
CA ARG A 300 4.03 -4.18 18.05
C ARG A 300 3.22 -3.46 16.98
N LEU A 301 1.93 -3.78 16.83
CA LEU A 301 1.03 -3.11 15.89
C LEU A 301 0.63 -1.74 16.45
N ASP A 302 1.44 -0.71 16.17
CA ASP A 302 1.21 0.66 16.61
C ASP A 302 -0.01 1.34 15.97
N GLY A 303 -0.53 0.82 14.85
CA GLY A 303 -1.81 1.28 14.31
C GLY A 303 -2.20 0.83 12.91
N ILE A 304 -3.29 1.40 12.39
CA ILE A 304 -3.83 1.13 11.05
C ILE A 304 -4.30 2.43 10.38
N LYS A 305 -3.79 2.74 9.18
CA LYS A 305 -4.26 3.90 8.38
C LYS A 305 -4.50 3.53 6.92
N GLY A 306 -5.77 3.53 6.53
CA GLY A 306 -6.22 3.03 5.23
C GLY A 306 -5.80 1.58 5.02
N GLN A 307 -5.20 1.27 3.87
CA GLN A 307 -4.74 -0.10 3.56
C GLN A 307 -3.34 -0.43 4.11
N TYR A 308 -2.86 0.29 5.13
CA TYR A 308 -1.57 0.05 5.80
C TYR A 308 -1.74 -0.37 7.27
N LEU A 309 -1.03 -1.44 7.66
CA LEU A 309 -0.72 -1.75 9.05
C LEU A 309 0.62 -1.08 9.42
N ILE A 310 0.67 -0.48 10.61
CA ILE A 310 1.79 0.29 11.15
C ILE A 310 2.36 -0.46 12.35
N PHE A 311 3.66 -0.74 12.32
CA PHE A 311 4.40 -1.41 13.38
C PHE A 311 5.58 -0.57 13.86
N ASP A 312 6.03 -0.83 15.09
CA ASP A 312 7.27 -0.31 15.69
C ASP A 312 8.49 -0.39 14.75
N LYS A 313 8.57 -1.45 13.92
CA LYS A 313 9.70 -1.76 13.03
C LYS A 313 9.47 -1.42 11.55
N GLY A 314 8.29 -0.93 11.16
CA GLY A 314 7.95 -0.65 9.76
C GLY A 314 6.46 -0.69 9.43
N VAL A 315 6.12 -0.62 8.14
CA VAL A 315 4.72 -0.60 7.65
C VAL A 315 4.50 -1.59 6.52
N ILE A 316 3.32 -2.20 6.44
CA ILE A 316 2.90 -3.04 5.30
C ILE A 316 1.59 -2.54 4.69
N ASN A 317 1.60 -2.34 3.37
CA ASN A 317 0.37 -2.17 2.59
C ASN A 317 -0.26 -3.54 2.33
N VAL A 318 -1.38 -3.87 2.97
CA VAL A 318 -2.02 -5.19 2.85
C VAL A 318 -2.48 -5.44 1.41
N ARG A 319 -3.07 -4.43 0.77
CA ARG A 319 -3.59 -4.48 -0.60
C ARG A 319 -2.51 -4.71 -1.68
N LYS A 320 -1.23 -4.42 -1.41
CA LYS A 320 -0.11 -4.81 -2.28
C LYS A 320 0.02 -6.34 -2.38
N PHE A 321 -0.28 -7.05 -1.29
CA PHE A 321 -0.13 -8.49 -1.16
C PHE A 321 -1.44 -9.26 -1.35
N THR A 322 -2.41 -8.67 -2.04
CA THR A 322 -3.63 -9.39 -2.42
C THR A 322 -3.28 -10.66 -3.21
N GLY A 323 -3.84 -11.79 -2.79
CA GLY A 323 -3.55 -13.13 -3.31
C GLY A 323 -2.51 -13.93 -2.51
N TYR A 324 -1.77 -13.33 -1.57
CA TYR A 324 -0.77 -14.05 -0.74
C TYR A 324 -1.48 -14.76 0.41
N VAL A 325 -1.26 -16.06 0.60
CA VAL A 325 -1.77 -16.80 1.76
C VAL A 325 -0.88 -16.51 2.96
N VAL A 326 -1.48 -15.98 4.02
CA VAL A 326 -0.78 -15.48 5.22
C VAL A 326 -1.51 -15.99 6.47
N SER A 327 -0.73 -16.40 7.46
CA SER A 327 -1.18 -16.62 8.83
C SER A 327 -0.82 -15.42 9.73
N VAL A 328 -1.73 -15.06 10.63
CA VAL A 328 -1.56 -14.01 11.65
C VAL A 328 -1.34 -14.71 12.99
N HIS A 329 -0.25 -14.36 13.67
CA HIS A 329 0.11 -14.92 14.97
C HIS A 329 0.14 -13.80 16.02
N ALA A 330 -0.45 -14.03 17.19
CA ALA A 330 -0.57 -13.05 18.28
C ALA A 330 -0.39 -13.72 19.65
N SER A 331 -0.04 -12.93 20.67
CA SER A 331 0.17 -13.36 22.06
C SER A 331 -1.13 -13.79 22.75
#